data_AF-A0A2M8FH69-F1
#
_entry.id   AF-A0A2M8FH69-F1
#
_cell.length_a   1.000
_cell.length_b   1.000
_cell.length_c   1.000
_cell.angle_alpha   90.00
_cell.angle_beta   90.00
_cell.angle_gamma   90.00
#
_symmetry.space_group_name_H-M   'P 1'
#
loop_
_entity.id
_entity.type
_entity.pdbx_description
1 polymer ?
#
loop_
_entity_poly.entity_id
_entity_poly.type
_entity_poly.pdbx_seq_one_letter_code
_entity_poly.pdbx_strand_id
1 'polypeptide(L)'
;MKKRELLEIIEAGENLYTEFKRQFSSHEKIAKEIIAFANTKGGNLIIGVDDDKSIYGVPSEKGEAELIRETARQMCEPPVIFSLSYFVVDQKEIVVVEVPESLQKPHRLQDYKKDLETNSAEVYVRVNDKSVLASKEMIRVLRSTSGNTKLTKYAIGNFEKAVFTFLEMEETISVKQLSELLNISERRASRTLVKMVRAQLLLIHTKENGEDYFTSAV
;
A
#
# COMPACT_ATOMS: atom_id res chain seq x y z
N MET A 1 -5.66 10.72 17.38
CA MET A 1 -4.46 10.48 18.21
C MET A 1 -4.36 11.43 19.42
N LYS A 2 -3.64 11.07 20.50
CA LYS A 2 -3.25 11.99 21.61
C LYS A 2 -1.75 12.37 21.54
N LYS A 3 -1.33 13.48 22.18
CA LYS A 3 0.08 13.92 22.15
C LYS A 3 1.08 12.87 22.66
N ARG A 4 0.74 12.12 23.71
CA ARG A 4 1.60 11.05 24.24
C ARG A 4 1.83 9.94 23.20
N GLU A 5 0.77 9.53 22.53
CA GLU A 5 0.80 8.52 21.47
C GLU A 5 1.64 8.99 20.27
N LEU A 6 1.54 10.27 19.90
CA LEU A 6 2.42 10.86 18.89
C LEU A 6 3.90 10.70 19.25
N LEU A 7 4.28 11.02 20.50
CA LEU A 7 5.67 10.92 20.94
C LEU A 7 6.17 9.47 20.94
N GLU A 8 5.32 8.52 21.36
CA GLU A 8 5.62 7.08 21.29
C GLU A 8 5.85 6.61 19.85
N ILE A 9 5.07 7.12 18.88
CA ILE A 9 5.24 6.83 17.45
C ILE A 9 6.56 7.43 16.93
N ILE A 10 6.86 8.69 17.27
CA ILE A 10 8.12 9.34 16.88
C ILE A 10 9.32 8.56 17.42
N GLU A 11 9.25 8.12 18.67
CA GLU A 11 10.31 7.31 19.30
C GLU A 11 10.48 5.95 18.62
N ALA A 12 9.39 5.28 18.25
CA ALA A 12 9.41 4.01 17.53
C ALA A 12 10.05 4.12 16.14
N GLY A 13 9.87 5.26 15.47
CA GLY A 13 10.41 5.52 14.13
C GLY A 13 9.48 5.09 12.99
N GLU A 14 9.95 5.31 11.76
CA GLU A 14 9.22 4.95 10.54
C GLU A 14 9.04 3.44 10.41
N ASN A 15 7.89 3.05 9.86
CA ASN A 15 7.51 1.65 9.67
C ASN A 15 6.34 1.54 8.68
N LEU A 16 5.71 0.37 8.60
CA LEU A 16 4.57 0.11 7.73
C LEU A 16 3.40 1.10 7.90
N TYR A 17 3.20 1.59 9.12
CA TYR A 17 2.09 2.44 9.52
C TYR A 17 2.51 3.88 9.79
N THR A 18 3.78 4.25 9.57
CA THR A 18 4.29 5.56 9.97
C THR A 18 5.34 6.06 8.98
N GLU A 19 5.11 7.27 8.47
CA GLU A 19 6.02 8.01 7.60
C GLU A 19 6.28 9.39 8.21
N PHE A 20 7.53 9.80 8.30
CA PHE A 20 7.96 11.11 8.71
C PHE A 20 8.36 11.94 7.50
N LYS A 21 7.95 13.20 7.49
CA LYS A 21 8.46 14.17 6.53
C LYS A 21 8.66 15.50 7.20
N ARG A 22 9.86 16.07 7.05
CA ARG A 22 10.11 17.44 7.50
C ARG A 22 9.16 18.42 6.79
N GLN A 23 9.05 18.31 5.48
CA GLN A 23 8.13 19.06 4.63
C GLN A 23 7.97 18.34 3.29
N PHE A 24 6.83 18.51 2.62
CA PHE A 24 6.64 18.03 1.26
C PHE A 24 7.08 19.05 0.21
N SER A 25 7.77 18.55 -0.83
CA SER A 25 8.18 19.37 -1.97
C SER A 25 7.18 19.38 -3.13
N SER A 26 6.19 18.47 -3.15
CA SER A 26 5.20 18.36 -4.22
C SER A 26 3.95 17.58 -3.80
N HIS A 27 2.83 17.88 -4.46
CA HIS A 27 1.56 17.14 -4.33
C HIS A 27 1.73 15.66 -4.69
N GLU A 28 2.54 15.36 -5.71
CA GLU A 28 2.76 13.98 -6.16
C GLU A 28 3.38 13.11 -5.06
N LYS A 29 4.35 13.64 -4.29
CA LYS A 29 4.95 12.90 -3.17
C LYS A 29 3.93 12.62 -2.06
N ILE A 30 3.11 13.61 -1.71
CA ILE A 30 2.03 13.42 -0.74
C ILE A 30 1.06 12.34 -1.23
N ALA A 31 0.66 12.41 -2.50
CA ALA A 31 -0.26 11.45 -3.11
C ALA A 31 0.28 10.02 -3.00
N LYS A 32 1.57 9.80 -3.31
CA LYS A 32 2.20 8.47 -3.21
C LYS A 32 2.09 7.89 -1.80
N GLU A 33 2.38 8.68 -0.77
CA GLU A 33 2.31 8.23 0.63
C GLU A 33 0.87 7.89 1.05
N ILE A 34 -0.08 8.81 0.83
CA ILE A 34 -1.46 8.59 1.26
C ILE A 34 -2.16 7.47 0.46
N ILE A 35 -1.83 7.30 -0.83
CA ILE A 35 -2.28 6.18 -1.65
C ILE A 35 -1.72 4.86 -1.10
N ALA A 36 -0.41 4.82 -0.78
CA ALA A 36 0.22 3.63 -0.23
C ALA A 36 -0.42 3.19 1.08
N PHE A 37 -0.67 4.12 2.01
CA PHE A 37 -1.38 3.83 3.25
C PHE A 37 -2.80 3.30 2.99
N ALA A 38 -3.59 4.01 2.17
CA ALA A 38 -4.97 3.64 1.86
C ALA A 38 -5.08 2.25 1.21
N ASN A 39 -4.13 1.87 0.35
CA ASN A 39 -4.10 0.58 -0.31
C ASN A 39 -3.58 -0.56 0.57
N THR A 40 -2.88 -0.25 1.66
CA THR A 40 -2.25 -1.24 2.53
C THR A 40 -3.07 -1.42 3.80
N LYS A 41 -2.58 -0.98 4.96
CA LYS A 41 -3.22 -1.15 6.27
C LYS A 41 -3.54 0.18 6.96
N GLY A 42 -3.56 1.26 6.18
CA GLY A 42 -3.58 2.62 6.72
C GLY A 42 -2.27 2.97 7.42
N GLY A 43 -2.24 4.15 8.02
CA GLY A 43 -1.09 4.66 8.76
C GLY A 43 -1.16 6.15 9.03
N ASN A 44 -0.05 6.67 9.55
CA ASN A 44 0.13 8.05 9.96
C ASN A 44 1.26 8.67 9.13
N LEU A 45 0.95 9.76 8.45
CA LEU A 45 1.95 10.63 7.86
C LEU A 45 2.15 11.84 8.78
N ILE A 46 3.36 11.98 9.32
CA ILE A 46 3.70 12.98 10.34
C ILE A 46 4.61 14.04 9.72
N ILE A 47 4.10 15.27 9.63
CA ILE A 47 4.78 16.38 8.97
C ILE A 47 5.39 17.31 10.01
N GLY A 48 6.64 17.71 9.78
CA GLY A 48 7.45 18.50 10.72
C GLY A 48 8.42 17.64 11.56
N VAL A 49 8.58 16.37 11.22
CA VAL A 49 9.55 15.45 11.84
C VAL A 49 10.44 14.87 10.74
N ASP A 50 11.74 14.82 10.97
CA ASP A 50 12.72 14.25 10.02
C ASP A 50 12.98 12.77 10.32
N ASP A 51 13.63 12.07 9.39
CA ASP A 51 13.84 10.62 9.48
C ASP A 51 14.72 10.23 10.70
N ASP A 52 15.57 11.16 11.15
CA ASP A 52 16.39 11.03 12.38
C ASP A 52 15.61 11.32 13.68
N LYS A 53 14.29 11.52 13.58
CA LYS A 53 13.34 11.86 14.66
C LYS A 53 13.45 13.29 15.16
N SER A 54 14.27 14.14 14.53
CA SER A 54 14.37 15.56 14.88
C SER A 54 13.06 16.29 14.59
N ILE A 55 12.58 17.08 15.56
CA ILE A 55 11.36 17.87 15.43
C ILE A 55 11.70 19.24 14.85
N TYR A 56 11.25 19.49 13.61
CA TYR A 56 11.40 20.78 12.91
C TYR A 56 10.15 21.63 12.98
N GLY A 57 8.99 20.99 13.04
CA GLY A 57 7.68 21.60 12.89
C GLY A 57 7.37 22.04 11.47
N VAL A 58 6.15 22.51 11.27
CA VAL A 58 5.66 23.07 10.02
C VAL A 58 5.60 24.60 10.10
N PRO A 59 5.78 25.31 8.98
CA PRO A 59 5.66 26.78 8.97
C PRO A 59 4.22 27.26 9.14
N SER A 60 3.24 26.44 8.74
CA SER A 60 1.81 26.74 8.86
C SER A 60 0.99 25.45 8.83
N GLU A 61 0.40 25.06 9.97
CA GLU A 61 -0.50 23.91 10.05
C GLU A 61 -1.65 23.97 9.04
N LYS A 62 -2.18 25.17 8.78
CA LYS A 62 -3.28 25.39 7.84
C LYS A 62 -2.85 25.21 6.39
N GLY A 63 -1.64 25.65 6.06
CA GLY A 63 -1.07 25.51 4.72
C GLY A 63 -0.87 24.05 4.36
N GLU A 64 -0.25 23.28 5.27
CA GLU A 64 -0.07 21.83 5.09
C GLU A 64 -1.41 21.10 5.00
N ALA A 65 -2.37 21.44 5.87
CA ALA A 65 -3.70 20.85 5.84
C ALA A 65 -4.42 21.07 4.50
N GLU A 66 -4.34 22.27 3.93
CA GLU A 66 -4.95 22.54 2.62
C GLU A 66 -4.24 21.80 1.49
N LEU A 67 -2.91 21.77 1.51
CA LEU A 67 -2.10 21.03 0.54
C LEU A 67 -2.47 19.53 0.51
N ILE A 68 -2.68 18.93 1.68
CA ILE A 68 -3.10 17.52 1.80
C ILE A 68 -4.53 17.33 1.26
N ARG A 69 -5.47 18.23 1.60
CA ARG A 69 -6.86 18.16 1.10
C ARG A 69 -6.92 18.26 -0.41
N GLU A 70 -6.21 19.20 -1.00
CA GLU A 70 -6.14 19.38 -2.45
C GLU A 70 -5.53 18.14 -3.10
N THR A 71 -4.41 17.64 -2.57
CA THR A 71 -3.76 16.42 -3.07
C THR A 71 -4.70 15.21 -3.03
N ALA A 72 -5.31 14.93 -1.89
CA ALA A 72 -6.18 13.77 -1.72
C ALA A 72 -7.39 13.82 -2.65
N ARG A 73 -7.88 15.02 -2.98
CA ARG A 73 -9.04 15.21 -3.86
C ARG A 73 -8.68 15.20 -5.35
N GLN A 74 -7.55 15.80 -5.72
CA GLN A 74 -7.21 16.07 -7.12
C GLN A 74 -6.21 15.06 -7.70
N MET A 75 -5.31 14.52 -6.88
CA MET A 75 -4.23 13.63 -7.33
C MET A 75 -4.49 12.16 -7.05
N CYS A 76 -5.53 11.82 -6.28
CA CYS A 76 -5.86 10.43 -5.93
C CYS A 76 -7.20 10.02 -6.55
N GLU A 77 -7.25 8.83 -7.14
CA GLU A 77 -8.48 8.23 -7.67
C GLU A 77 -8.69 6.78 -7.19
N PRO A 78 -9.79 6.47 -6.49
CA PRO A 78 -10.73 7.44 -5.90
C PRO A 78 -10.03 8.37 -4.89
N PRO A 79 -10.65 9.51 -4.50
CA PRO A 79 -10.09 10.38 -3.48
C PRO A 79 -9.80 9.63 -2.17
N VAL A 80 -8.64 9.89 -1.57
CA VAL A 80 -8.25 9.25 -0.31
C VAL A 80 -8.95 9.95 0.86
N ILE A 81 -9.57 9.17 1.74
CA ILE A 81 -10.16 9.66 2.99
C ILE A 81 -9.06 9.72 4.05
N PHE A 82 -9.03 10.77 4.85
CA PHE A 82 -8.07 10.95 5.93
C PHE A 82 -8.67 11.83 7.03
N SER A 83 -8.01 11.86 8.19
CA SER A 83 -8.26 12.83 9.25
C SER A 83 -7.00 13.59 9.62
N LEU A 84 -7.15 14.80 10.17
CA LEU A 84 -6.04 15.66 10.55
C LEU A 84 -6.04 15.88 12.06
N SER A 85 -4.86 15.78 12.65
CA SER A 85 -4.60 16.20 14.02
C SER A 85 -3.40 17.14 14.06
N TYR A 86 -3.42 18.10 14.97
CA TYR A 86 -2.37 19.11 15.13
C TYR A 86 -1.81 19.02 16.55
N PHE A 87 -0.49 19.08 16.67
CA PHE A 87 0.19 18.98 17.95
C PHE A 87 1.29 20.02 18.06
N VAL A 88 1.48 20.57 19.26
CA VAL A 88 2.64 21.41 19.57
C VAL A 88 3.63 20.60 20.39
N VAL A 89 4.84 20.40 19.86
CA VAL A 89 5.96 19.75 20.54
C VAL A 89 7.15 20.71 20.47
N ASP A 90 7.77 21.00 21.62
CA ASP A 90 8.90 21.95 21.71
C ASP A 90 8.65 23.30 21.01
N GLN A 91 7.45 23.85 21.21
CA GLN A 91 6.97 25.11 20.60
C GLN A 91 6.89 25.07 19.06
N LYS A 92 6.94 23.89 18.47
CA LYS A 92 6.82 23.65 17.03
C LYS A 92 5.52 22.92 16.72
N GLU A 93 4.82 23.35 15.68
CA GLU A 93 3.57 22.73 15.21
C GLU A 93 3.89 21.49 14.37
N ILE A 94 3.18 20.39 14.61
CA ILE A 94 3.27 19.13 13.86
C ILE A 94 1.89 18.82 13.32
N VAL A 95 1.83 18.40 12.06
CA VAL A 95 0.59 17.97 11.39
C VAL A 95 0.63 16.46 11.24
N VAL A 96 -0.40 15.78 11.73
CA VAL A 96 -0.57 14.33 11.58
C VAL A 96 -1.73 14.06 10.65
N VAL A 97 -1.47 13.31 9.59
CA VAL A 97 -2.46 12.83 8.63
C VAL A 97 -2.71 11.36 8.90
N GLU A 98 -3.88 11.04 9.45
CA GLU A 98 -4.28 9.66 9.71
C GLU A 98 -5.06 9.14 8.49
N VAL A 99 -4.51 8.16 7.78
CA VAL A 99 -5.11 7.54 6.60
C VAL A 99 -5.57 6.12 6.96
N PRO A 100 -6.86 5.81 7.01
CA PRO A 100 -7.33 4.44 7.26
C PRO A 100 -7.09 3.51 6.07
N GLU A 101 -7.09 2.19 6.32
CA GLU A 101 -7.19 1.19 5.24
C GLU A 101 -8.50 1.44 4.48
N SER A 102 -8.39 1.67 3.17
CA SER A 102 -9.56 1.96 2.35
C SER A 102 -10.40 0.71 2.08
N LEU A 103 -11.72 0.87 2.09
CA LEU A 103 -12.65 -0.16 1.62
C LEU A 103 -12.82 -0.13 0.09
N GLN A 104 -12.39 0.95 -0.57
CA GLN A 104 -12.49 1.14 -2.02
C GLN A 104 -11.11 1.13 -2.66
N LYS A 105 -10.48 -0.04 -2.69
CA LYS A 105 -9.18 -0.25 -3.33
C LYS A 105 -9.31 -0.70 -4.80
N PRO A 106 -8.28 -0.44 -5.63
CA PRO A 106 -7.10 0.36 -5.33
C PRO A 106 -7.34 1.86 -5.55
N HIS A 107 -6.67 2.68 -4.74
CA HIS A 107 -6.38 4.07 -5.03
C HIS A 107 -5.17 4.15 -5.98
N ARG A 108 -5.24 5.03 -6.98
CA ARG A 108 -4.16 5.31 -7.93
C ARG A 108 -3.86 6.80 -8.01
N LEU A 109 -2.70 7.14 -8.53
CA LEU A 109 -2.41 8.51 -8.96
C LEU A 109 -3.38 8.88 -10.10
N GLN A 110 -3.91 10.09 -10.06
CA GLN A 110 -4.86 10.59 -11.05
C GLN A 110 -4.24 10.59 -12.46
N ASP A 111 -4.87 9.88 -13.38
CA ASP A 111 -4.44 9.72 -14.78
C ASP A 111 -5.51 10.15 -15.80
N TYR A 112 -6.60 10.76 -15.32
CA TYR A 112 -7.79 11.22 -16.06
C TYR A 112 -8.48 10.14 -16.90
N LYS A 113 -8.19 8.87 -16.63
CA LYS A 113 -8.87 7.73 -17.25
C LYS A 113 -10.13 7.39 -16.46
N LYS A 114 -11.19 7.01 -17.16
CA LYS A 114 -12.45 6.63 -16.51
C LYS A 114 -12.33 5.33 -15.69
N ASP A 115 -11.57 4.38 -16.23
CA ASP A 115 -11.40 3.04 -15.66
C ASP A 115 -9.93 2.80 -15.36
N LEU A 116 -9.67 2.03 -14.30
CA LEU A 116 -8.30 1.67 -13.92
C LEU A 116 -7.70 0.68 -14.92
N GLU A 117 -6.69 1.14 -15.65
CA GLU A 117 -5.89 0.32 -16.55
C GLU A 117 -4.65 -0.24 -15.84
N THR A 118 -4.67 -1.52 -15.49
CA THR A 118 -3.59 -2.19 -14.71
C THR A 118 -2.19 -2.07 -15.31
N ASN A 119 -2.05 -1.79 -16.60
CA ASN A 119 -0.74 -1.66 -17.24
C ASN A 119 -0.12 -0.26 -17.13
N SER A 120 -0.91 0.77 -16.89
CA SER A 120 -0.44 2.17 -16.85
C SER A 120 -0.75 2.88 -15.53
N ALA A 121 -1.71 2.38 -14.76
CA ALA A 121 -2.09 3.00 -13.51
C ALA A 121 -0.95 2.94 -12.49
N GLU A 122 -0.60 4.09 -11.93
CA GLU A 122 0.36 4.17 -10.84
C GLU A 122 -0.37 3.95 -9.51
N VAL A 123 -0.21 2.75 -8.95
CA VAL A 123 -0.78 2.36 -7.66
C VAL A 123 0.39 2.14 -6.71
N TYR A 124 0.32 2.69 -5.51
CA TYR A 124 1.37 2.55 -4.51
C TYR A 124 0.87 1.71 -3.32
N VAL A 125 1.77 0.95 -2.70
CA VAL A 125 1.54 0.14 -1.49
C VAL A 125 2.71 0.32 -0.51
N ARG A 126 2.47 0.11 0.78
CA ARG A 126 3.53 0.16 1.81
C ARG A 126 4.26 -1.18 1.85
N VAL A 127 5.57 -1.12 1.80
CA VAL A 127 6.49 -2.25 2.02
C VAL A 127 7.51 -1.76 3.04
N ASN A 128 7.47 -2.32 4.25
CA ASN A 128 8.22 -1.77 5.38
C ASN A 128 7.93 -0.26 5.54
N ASP A 129 8.96 0.56 5.66
CA ASP A 129 8.92 2.02 5.76
C ASP A 129 8.80 2.73 4.39
N LYS A 130 8.61 2.01 3.28
CA LYS A 130 8.61 2.62 1.93
C LYS A 130 7.28 2.52 1.21
N SER A 131 6.99 3.53 0.41
CA SER A 131 5.90 3.55 -0.56
C SER A 131 6.40 3.08 -1.93
N VAL A 132 6.04 1.86 -2.32
CA VAL A 132 6.53 1.16 -3.52
C VAL A 132 5.44 1.10 -4.59
N LEU A 133 5.84 1.22 -5.86
CA LEU A 133 4.94 1.03 -7.00
C LEU A 133 4.46 -0.43 -7.03
N ALA A 134 3.14 -0.62 -6.99
CA ALA A 134 2.51 -1.92 -6.99
C ALA A 134 2.65 -2.60 -8.37
N SER A 135 2.92 -3.90 -8.34
CA SER A 135 2.93 -4.73 -9.54
C SER A 135 1.52 -4.88 -10.14
N LYS A 136 1.45 -5.45 -11.35
CA LYS A 136 0.17 -5.80 -12.00
C LYS A 136 -0.59 -6.86 -11.20
N GLU A 137 0.11 -7.79 -10.57
CA GLU A 137 -0.44 -8.84 -9.72
C GLU A 137 -1.07 -8.24 -8.47
N MET A 138 -0.35 -7.36 -7.77
CA MET A 138 -0.84 -6.66 -6.59
C MET A 138 -2.06 -5.79 -6.91
N ILE A 139 -2.03 -5.03 -8.01
CA ILE A 139 -3.19 -4.23 -8.45
C ILE A 139 -4.43 -5.12 -8.66
N ARG A 140 -4.27 -6.32 -9.25
CA ARG A 140 -5.40 -7.25 -9.46
C ARG A 140 -5.93 -7.80 -8.13
N VAL A 141 -5.06 -8.04 -7.16
CA VAL A 141 -5.46 -8.47 -5.81
C VAL A 141 -6.24 -7.34 -5.13
N LEU A 142 -5.72 -6.11 -5.11
CA LEU A 142 -6.37 -4.96 -4.49
C LEU A 142 -7.78 -4.72 -5.04
N ARG A 143 -7.96 -4.81 -6.37
CA ARG A 143 -9.28 -4.68 -7.02
C ARG A 143 -10.31 -5.71 -6.55
N SER A 144 -9.84 -6.89 -6.15
CA SER A 144 -10.72 -7.99 -5.78
C SER A 144 -11.13 -7.99 -4.30
N THR A 145 -10.31 -7.39 -3.44
CA THR A 145 -10.57 -7.31 -1.99
C THR A 145 -11.74 -6.36 -1.68
N SER A 146 -11.91 -5.29 -2.46
CA SER A 146 -12.96 -4.26 -2.27
C SER A 146 -14.39 -4.74 -2.49
N GLY A 147 -14.58 -5.95 -3.04
CA GLY A 147 -15.90 -6.46 -3.45
C GLY A 147 -16.50 -7.54 -2.57
N ASN A 148 -15.82 -7.98 -1.51
CA ASN A 148 -16.23 -9.10 -0.62
C ASN A 148 -16.77 -10.33 -1.38
N THR A 149 -16.34 -10.53 -2.63
CA THR A 149 -16.83 -11.58 -3.51
C THR A 149 -16.03 -12.84 -3.17
N LYS A 150 -16.34 -13.42 -2.01
CA LYS A 150 -15.77 -14.71 -1.60
C LYS A 150 -16.00 -15.70 -2.73
N LEU A 151 -14.92 -16.28 -3.23
CA LEU A 151 -15.00 -17.40 -4.16
C LEU A 151 -15.58 -18.60 -3.41
N THR A 152 -16.91 -18.70 -3.36
CA THR A 152 -17.65 -19.73 -2.58
C THR A 152 -17.53 -21.13 -3.16
N LYS A 153 -16.95 -21.29 -4.36
CA LYS A 153 -16.72 -22.59 -5.03
C LYS A 153 -15.36 -22.62 -5.72
N TYR A 154 -14.29 -22.47 -4.96
CA TYR A 154 -12.94 -22.68 -5.48
C TYR A 154 -12.62 -24.17 -5.55
N ALA A 155 -12.51 -24.74 -6.75
CA ALA A 155 -12.04 -26.10 -6.95
C ALA A 155 -10.52 -26.11 -7.12
N ILE A 156 -9.83 -26.92 -6.32
CA ILE A 156 -8.37 -27.13 -6.42
C ILE A 156 -8.10 -28.04 -7.63
N GLY A 157 -7.48 -27.48 -8.66
CA GLY A 157 -7.02 -28.21 -9.84
C GLY A 157 -5.58 -28.68 -9.74
N ASN A 158 -5.05 -29.22 -10.84
CA ASN A 158 -3.68 -29.74 -10.90
C ASN A 158 -2.61 -28.65 -10.75
N PHE A 159 -2.87 -27.44 -11.23
CA PHE A 159 -1.92 -26.33 -11.09
C PHE A 159 -1.86 -25.82 -9.66
N GLU A 160 -3.00 -25.73 -8.98
CA GLU A 160 -3.07 -25.34 -7.58
C GLU A 160 -2.33 -26.34 -6.68
N LYS A 161 -2.48 -27.65 -6.94
CA LYS A 161 -1.71 -28.69 -6.24
C LYS A 161 -0.20 -28.53 -6.44
N ALA A 162 0.24 -28.29 -7.68
CA ALA A 162 1.65 -28.08 -7.98
C ALA A 162 2.22 -26.86 -7.24
N VAL A 163 1.44 -25.79 -7.08
CA VAL A 163 1.85 -24.62 -6.29
C VAL A 163 2.06 -25.00 -4.83
N PHE A 164 1.14 -25.74 -4.21
CA PHE A 164 1.31 -26.17 -2.81
C PHE A 164 2.48 -27.14 -2.63
N THR A 165 2.65 -28.12 -3.53
CA THR A 165 3.80 -29.03 -3.48
C THR A 165 5.12 -28.27 -3.63
N PHE A 166 5.16 -27.24 -4.48
CA PHE A 166 6.34 -26.38 -4.57
C PHE A 166 6.56 -25.61 -3.26
N LEU A 167 5.48 -25.07 -2.66
CA LEU A 167 5.55 -24.31 -1.42
C LEU A 167 5.94 -25.16 -0.19
N GLU A 168 5.73 -26.47 -0.23
CA GLU A 168 6.22 -27.41 0.80
C GLU A 168 7.75 -27.59 0.74
N MET A 169 8.35 -27.41 -0.43
CA MET A 169 9.80 -27.52 -0.64
C MET A 169 10.51 -26.17 -0.52
N GLU A 170 9.87 -25.11 -1.02
CA GLU A 170 10.36 -23.74 -1.07
C GLU A 170 9.35 -22.82 -0.40
N GLU A 171 9.74 -22.00 0.59
CA GLU A 171 8.76 -21.20 1.35
C GLU A 171 7.98 -20.16 0.50
N THR A 172 8.49 -19.83 -0.69
CA THR A 172 7.93 -18.78 -1.56
C THR A 172 7.91 -19.21 -3.03
N ILE A 173 6.96 -18.67 -3.79
CA ILE A 173 6.90 -18.85 -5.24
C ILE A 173 6.63 -17.51 -5.94
N SER A 174 7.29 -17.27 -7.07
CA SER A 174 7.04 -16.12 -7.95
C SER A 174 6.28 -16.54 -9.21
N VAL A 175 5.75 -15.55 -9.94
CA VAL A 175 5.12 -15.78 -11.25
C VAL A 175 6.07 -16.52 -12.20
N LYS A 176 7.34 -16.11 -12.23
CA LYS A 176 8.37 -16.69 -13.09
C LYS A 176 8.65 -18.15 -12.74
N GLN A 177 8.86 -18.45 -11.45
CA GLN A 177 9.08 -19.83 -10.98
C GLN A 177 7.90 -20.75 -11.32
N LEU A 178 6.66 -20.30 -11.13
CA LEU A 178 5.49 -21.11 -11.49
C LEU A 178 5.38 -21.31 -13.01
N SER A 179 5.71 -20.28 -13.79
CA SER A 179 5.74 -20.32 -15.25
C SER A 179 6.68 -21.41 -15.76
N GLU A 180 7.89 -21.45 -15.20
CA GLU A 180 8.94 -22.43 -15.51
C GLU A 180 8.56 -23.84 -15.03
N LEU A 181 8.08 -23.97 -13.79
CA LEU A 181 7.67 -25.24 -13.18
C LEU A 181 6.60 -25.98 -14.01
N LEU A 182 5.61 -25.24 -14.53
CA LEU A 182 4.47 -25.80 -15.24
C LEU A 182 4.57 -25.69 -16.77
N ASN A 183 5.66 -25.11 -17.29
CA ASN A 183 5.83 -24.78 -18.71
C ASN A 183 4.61 -24.06 -19.30
N ILE A 184 4.17 -23.00 -18.63
CA ILE A 184 3.07 -22.13 -19.05
C ILE A 184 3.56 -20.70 -19.26
N SER A 185 2.76 -19.85 -19.89
CA SER A 185 3.08 -18.40 -19.96
C SER A 185 2.99 -17.73 -18.59
N GLU A 186 3.81 -16.71 -18.33
CA GLU A 186 3.75 -15.90 -17.11
C GLU A 186 2.36 -15.31 -16.89
N ARG A 187 1.66 -14.93 -17.97
CA ARG A 187 0.27 -14.46 -17.90
C ARG A 187 -0.66 -15.51 -17.30
N ARG A 188 -0.46 -16.80 -17.62
CA ARG A 188 -1.26 -17.90 -17.06
C ARG A 188 -0.85 -18.17 -15.62
N ALA A 189 0.46 -18.19 -15.32
CA ALA A 189 0.97 -18.34 -13.96
C ALA A 189 0.46 -17.23 -13.01
N SER A 190 0.60 -15.97 -13.41
CA SER A 190 0.08 -14.78 -12.70
C SER A 190 -1.42 -14.90 -12.43
N ARG A 191 -2.21 -15.30 -13.44
CA ARG A 191 -3.66 -15.53 -13.25
C ARG A 191 -3.94 -16.63 -12.24
N THR A 192 -3.18 -17.72 -12.25
CA THR A 192 -3.33 -18.82 -11.27
C THR A 192 -3.04 -18.33 -9.85
N LEU A 193 -1.89 -17.69 -9.62
CA LEU A 193 -1.48 -17.20 -8.29
C LEU A 193 -2.44 -16.14 -7.74
N VAL A 194 -2.81 -15.14 -8.55
CA VAL A 194 -3.80 -14.12 -8.15
C VAL A 194 -5.15 -14.76 -7.82
N LYS A 195 -5.57 -15.79 -8.56
CA LYS A 195 -6.81 -16.53 -8.29
C LYS A 195 -6.73 -17.31 -6.97
N MET A 196 -5.57 -17.86 -6.62
CA MET A 196 -5.35 -18.52 -5.33
C MET A 196 -5.32 -17.52 -4.16
N VAL A 197 -4.70 -16.35 -4.33
CA VAL A 197 -4.77 -15.25 -3.32
C VAL A 197 -6.20 -14.82 -3.07
N ARG A 198 -6.98 -14.64 -4.14
CA ARG A 198 -8.42 -14.32 -4.05
C ARG A 198 -9.25 -15.39 -3.35
N ALA A 199 -8.80 -16.64 -3.43
CA ALA A 199 -9.41 -17.76 -2.71
C ALA A 199 -8.90 -17.91 -1.28
N GLN A 200 -8.09 -16.97 -0.78
CA GLN A 200 -7.46 -16.98 0.55
C GLN A 200 -6.57 -18.21 0.78
N LEU A 201 -6.04 -18.78 -0.31
CA LEU A 201 -5.11 -19.93 -0.25
C LEU A 201 -3.65 -19.49 -0.18
N LEU A 202 -3.36 -18.30 -0.73
CA LEU A 202 -2.03 -17.71 -0.73
C LEU A 202 -2.10 -16.27 -0.22
N LEU A 203 -0.97 -15.79 0.29
CA LEU A 203 -0.71 -14.38 0.51
C LEU A 203 0.25 -13.87 -0.57
N ILE A 204 0.03 -12.63 -1.02
CA ILE A 204 0.95 -11.91 -1.90
C ILE A 204 1.78 -10.92 -1.10
N HIS A 205 3.05 -10.85 -1.40
CA HIS A 205 4.00 -9.94 -0.77
C HIS A 205 4.79 -9.22 -1.86
N THR A 206 5.06 -7.94 -1.63
CA THR A 206 5.86 -7.10 -2.53
C THR A 206 7.19 -6.81 -1.86
N LYS A 207 8.29 -7.02 -2.58
CA LYS A 207 9.64 -6.64 -2.14
C LYS A 207 9.89 -5.15 -2.40
N GLU A 208 10.93 -4.59 -1.80
CA GLU A 208 11.31 -3.18 -2.03
C GLU A 208 11.66 -2.87 -3.48
N ASN A 209 12.13 -3.86 -4.26
CA ASN A 209 12.39 -3.71 -5.69
C ASN A 209 11.11 -3.78 -6.56
N GLY A 210 9.93 -3.91 -5.94
CA GLY A 210 8.63 -4.02 -6.61
C GLY A 210 8.29 -5.42 -7.14
N GLU A 211 9.15 -6.42 -6.95
CA GLU A 211 8.87 -7.80 -7.33
C GLU A 211 7.96 -8.47 -6.30
N ASP A 212 6.97 -9.21 -6.81
CA ASP A 212 6.04 -9.96 -5.97
C ASP A 212 6.45 -11.43 -5.79
N TYR A 213 6.17 -11.94 -4.61
CA TYR A 213 6.22 -13.36 -4.30
C TYR A 213 4.98 -13.78 -3.50
N PHE A 214 4.71 -15.07 -3.49
CA PHE A 214 3.52 -15.66 -2.91
C PHE A 214 3.93 -16.72 -1.88
N THR A 215 3.16 -16.80 -0.80
CA THR A 215 3.35 -17.75 0.31
C THR A 215 2.04 -18.46 0.62
N SER A 216 2.09 -19.62 1.27
CA SER A 216 0.89 -20.28 1.79
C SER A 216 0.18 -19.38 2.80
N ALA A 217 -1.15 -19.28 2.71
CA ALA A 217 -1.97 -18.66 3.75
C ALA A 217 -2.37 -19.65 4.87
N VAL A 218 -2.07 -20.94 4.67
CA VAL A 218 -2.40 -22.08 5.54
C VAL A 218 -1.12 -22.67 6.12
#